data_AF-A0A2G9SIS8-F1
#
_entry.id   AF-A0A2G9SIS8-F1
#
_cell.length_a   1.000
_cell.length_b   1.000
_cell.length_c   1.000
_cell.angle_alpha   90.00
_cell.angle_beta   90.00
_cell.angle_gamma   90.00
#
_symmetry.space_group_name_H-M   'P 1'
#
loop_
_entity.id
_entity.type
_entity.pdbx_description
1 polymer ?
#
loop_
_entity_poly.entity_id
_entity_poly.type
_entity_poly.pdbx_seq_one_letter_code
_entity_poly.pdbx_strand_id
1 'polypeptide(L)'
;MERLPMGYQYEEILSQRSNMGHLEPSRSTFGPGHDWTSTQPSDIVLPQMVSYATVLTAISKFDDFSRDLCVQALLEIMDMFCDNLSCHGKAEECISLCRALMNALNWLLRCSLYYVEKLKEILDPVTGECQLSMCLKRLESILGSTKNRALIHIAKLEEPVSWASVEQSLLQLADGISLLPSIQLQNQAEDCVSLIRSIPSMLSSHSEQLHCTGFPTVHAIVMLEGTMNLTGEARPFVEQLNTVKRMQKIPSHLFLLEVWKACIVGLIESPAGTDELKWTAFTFLKIPQVLSKLKKFWLADQDFNEDLNTAFEYLLKLTPLLDKADQRCNCDCVGLLLQECHKLTLLSNHHLDNLVAKRTADREHAPRPTESNTIQPNPGLILRAEPTVTNILKTMDADHSKSPEGLLGVLGHMLTGKSLDLLLAAAAATGKLKSFASKAASTRALLFDISFLMLCHVAQTYGSEVDLLFMVINFSSLGEGGVLLSTNQLLGVRKGPVSSEFFFFFIKMYLRSHTTSYSEISSWSKHRFALKWL
;
A
#
# COMPACT_ATOMS: atom_id res chain seq x y z
N MET A 1 31.70 -15.04 -39.29
CA MET A 1 30.87 -16.27 -39.19
C MET A 1 29.86 -16.00 -38.09
N GLU A 2 28.56 -15.86 -38.28
CA GLU A 2 27.66 -16.07 -39.43
C GLU A 2 26.63 -14.93 -39.46
N ARG A 3 26.26 -14.50 -40.67
CA ARG A 3 25.05 -13.72 -40.96
C ARG A 3 23.95 -14.69 -41.39
N LEU A 4 22.68 -14.30 -41.21
CA LEU A 4 21.51 -14.37 -42.14
C LEU A 4 20.17 -14.23 -41.31
N PRO A 5 18.97 -13.98 -41.89
CA PRO A 5 18.48 -12.63 -42.25
C PRO A 5 16.93 -12.36 -42.03
N MET A 6 16.53 -11.10 -42.25
CA MET A 6 15.26 -10.57 -42.83
C MET A 6 13.86 -11.16 -42.52
N GLY A 7 12.98 -10.29 -41.98
CA GLY A 7 11.75 -9.78 -42.63
C GLY A 7 10.43 -10.56 -42.49
N TYR A 8 9.36 -9.90 -42.00
CA TYR A 8 8.14 -9.55 -42.77
C TYR A 8 7.04 -8.89 -41.90
N GLN A 9 6.45 -7.83 -42.49
CA GLN A 9 5.06 -7.34 -42.43
C GLN A 9 4.44 -6.78 -41.13
N TYR A 10 4.17 -5.47 -41.12
CA TYR A 10 2.88 -4.87 -40.74
C TYR A 10 2.77 -3.43 -41.31
N GLU A 11 2.48 -3.32 -42.61
CA GLU A 11 1.83 -2.14 -43.21
C GLU A 11 0.45 -2.61 -43.69
N GLU A 12 -0.63 -2.18 -43.04
CA GLU A 12 -1.99 -2.04 -43.62
C GLU A 12 -3.05 -1.75 -42.53
N ILE A 13 -3.01 -0.61 -41.81
CA ILE A 13 -4.24 -0.01 -41.23
C ILE A 13 -4.09 1.52 -41.09
N LEU A 14 -3.67 2.22 -42.15
CA LEU A 14 -3.75 3.69 -42.22
C LEU A 14 -4.29 4.12 -43.58
N SER A 15 -5.55 3.78 -43.83
CA SER A 15 -6.36 4.40 -44.88
C SER A 15 -7.81 4.33 -44.43
N GLN A 16 -8.26 5.40 -43.76
CA GLN A 16 -9.63 5.91 -43.71
C GLN A 16 -9.80 6.72 -42.42
N ARG A 17 -9.46 8.02 -42.48
CA ARG A 17 -10.19 9.12 -41.85
C ARG A 17 -9.46 10.44 -42.12
N SER A 18 -9.55 10.89 -43.38
CA SER A 18 -9.53 12.31 -43.71
C SER A 18 -10.79 12.59 -44.51
N ASN A 19 -11.78 13.25 -43.89
CA ASN A 19 -12.55 14.34 -44.50
C ASN A 19 -13.79 14.72 -43.69
N MET A 20 -14.01 16.04 -43.65
CA MET A 20 -15.16 16.80 -43.13
C MET A 20 -15.15 17.01 -41.61
N GLY A 21 -15.22 18.22 -41.06
CA GLY A 21 -15.56 19.54 -41.60
C GLY A 21 -16.27 20.33 -40.48
N HIS A 22 -15.94 21.61 -40.34
CA HIS A 22 -16.51 22.61 -39.42
C HIS A 22 -18.03 22.50 -39.16
N LEU A 23 -18.49 22.73 -37.90
CA LEU A 23 -19.43 23.78 -37.47
C LEU A 23 -20.11 23.50 -36.09
N GLU A 24 -19.94 24.47 -35.19
CA GLU A 24 -20.77 24.97 -34.07
C GLU A 24 -21.28 24.10 -32.89
N PRO A 25 -21.34 24.70 -31.66
CA PRO A 25 -21.85 24.06 -30.45
C PRO A 25 -23.36 24.31 -30.28
N SER A 26 -24.15 23.23 -30.24
CA SER A 26 -25.58 23.31 -29.89
C SER A 26 -25.77 23.20 -28.38
N ARG A 27 -26.34 24.25 -27.79
CA ARG A 27 -26.99 24.25 -26.46
C ARG A 27 -28.11 23.22 -26.44
N SER A 28 -28.13 22.35 -25.44
CA SER A 28 -29.34 21.61 -25.03
C SER A 28 -29.55 21.69 -23.53
N THR A 29 -30.47 22.58 -23.15
CA THR A 29 -31.43 22.52 -22.04
C THR A 29 -31.33 21.33 -21.06
N PHE A 30 -31.01 21.65 -19.80
CA PHE A 30 -31.21 20.75 -18.64
C PHE A 30 -32.66 20.84 -18.15
N GLY A 31 -33.34 19.68 -18.07
CA GLY A 31 -34.56 19.49 -17.28
C GLY A 31 -34.22 18.91 -15.89
N PRO A 32 -35.01 19.19 -14.84
CA PRO A 32 -34.66 18.81 -13.48
C PRO A 32 -35.16 17.40 -13.15
N GLY A 33 -34.28 16.58 -12.59
CA GLY A 33 -34.65 15.32 -11.95
C GLY A 33 -33.89 14.11 -12.49
N HIS A 34 -32.66 13.90 -12.01
CA HIS A 34 -32.10 12.57 -11.82
C HIS A 34 -31.01 12.62 -10.73
N ASP A 35 -31.18 11.73 -9.75
CA ASP A 35 -30.34 11.52 -8.57
C ASP A 35 -28.88 11.18 -8.89
N TRP A 36 -27.96 11.80 -8.15
CA TRP A 36 -26.52 11.60 -8.24
C TRP A 36 -26.03 10.50 -7.29
N THR A 37 -26.28 9.22 -7.55
CA THR A 37 -25.63 8.15 -6.76
C THR A 37 -25.33 6.86 -7.53
N SER A 38 -25.03 6.91 -8.83
CA SER A 38 -24.46 5.74 -9.53
C SER A 38 -23.78 6.11 -10.85
N THR A 39 -22.55 6.61 -10.79
CA THR A 39 -21.66 6.65 -11.96
C THR A 39 -20.25 6.29 -11.52
N GLN A 40 -19.64 5.38 -12.26
CA GLN A 40 -18.27 4.91 -12.06
C GLN A 40 -17.27 6.07 -12.09
N PRO A 41 -16.15 6.00 -11.35
CA PRO A 41 -15.16 7.06 -11.29
C PRO A 41 -14.22 7.06 -12.52
N SER A 42 -14.76 6.97 -13.73
CA SER A 42 -13.96 7.03 -14.98
C SER A 42 -14.08 8.33 -15.75
N ASP A 43 -15.03 9.22 -15.43
CA ASP A 43 -15.23 10.46 -16.20
C ASP A 43 -15.29 11.72 -15.32
N ILE A 44 -14.37 11.83 -14.36
CA ILE A 44 -13.94 13.16 -13.93
C ILE A 44 -13.04 13.66 -15.05
N VAL A 45 -13.51 14.66 -15.80
CA VAL A 45 -12.68 15.45 -16.70
C VAL A 45 -11.59 16.09 -15.83
N LEU A 46 -10.46 15.39 -15.68
CA LEU A 46 -9.24 16.00 -15.17
C LEU A 46 -8.94 17.19 -16.11
N PRO A 47 -8.63 18.39 -15.60
CA PRO A 47 -8.02 19.41 -16.43
C PRO A 47 -6.82 18.73 -17.10
N GLN A 48 -6.74 18.76 -18.43
CA GLN A 48 -5.68 18.10 -19.18
C GLN A 48 -4.34 18.42 -18.52
N MET A 49 -3.75 17.46 -17.80
CA MET A 49 -2.48 17.65 -17.14
C MET A 49 -1.45 17.84 -18.25
N VAL A 50 -0.95 19.06 -18.39
CA VAL A 50 0.13 19.37 -19.34
C VAL A 50 1.36 18.58 -18.91
N SER A 51 1.94 17.80 -19.81
CA SER A 51 3.10 16.97 -19.47
C SER A 51 4.31 17.84 -19.15
N TYR A 52 5.15 17.41 -18.21
CA TYR A 52 6.39 18.12 -17.83
C TYR A 52 7.30 18.38 -19.04
N ALA A 53 7.35 17.43 -19.98
CA ALA A 53 8.11 17.57 -21.23
C ALA A 53 7.62 18.77 -22.07
N THR A 54 6.30 18.98 -22.12
CA THR A 54 5.70 20.11 -22.85
C THR A 54 6.06 21.44 -22.19
N VAL A 55 5.98 21.51 -20.86
CA VAL A 55 6.31 22.73 -20.10
C VAL A 55 7.79 23.08 -20.26
N LEU A 56 8.69 22.11 -20.07
CA LEU A 56 10.13 22.30 -20.24
C LEU A 56 10.51 22.72 -21.66
N THR A 57 9.88 22.11 -22.67
CA THR A 57 10.08 22.48 -24.07
C THR A 57 9.59 23.89 -24.38
N ALA A 58 8.50 24.33 -23.74
CA ALA A 58 8.00 25.69 -23.91
C ALA A 58 8.95 26.72 -23.28
N ILE A 59 9.46 26.43 -22.08
CA ILE A 59 10.46 27.27 -21.41
C ILE A 59 11.73 27.38 -22.25
N SER A 60 12.25 26.25 -22.75
CA SER A 60 13.51 26.23 -23.51
C SER A 60 13.47 26.96 -24.85
N LYS A 61 12.28 27.36 -25.34
CA LYS A 61 12.09 28.14 -26.57
C LYS A 61 12.17 29.66 -26.35
N PHE A 62 12.19 30.12 -25.11
CA PHE A 62 12.30 31.54 -24.81
C PHE A 62 13.76 32.00 -24.94
N ASP A 63 14.07 32.93 -25.84
CA ASP A 63 15.47 33.37 -26.07
C ASP A 63 15.74 34.85 -25.70
N ASP A 64 14.70 35.62 -25.36
CA ASP A 64 14.85 37.06 -25.04
C ASP A 64 15.16 37.30 -23.55
N PHE A 65 16.40 36.98 -23.16
CA PHE A 65 16.87 37.10 -21.77
C PHE A 65 16.91 38.54 -21.24
N SER A 66 16.75 39.55 -22.09
CA SER A 66 16.69 40.95 -21.66
C SER A 66 15.44 41.29 -20.84
N ARG A 67 14.40 40.45 -20.92
CA ARG A 67 13.16 40.60 -20.17
C ARG A 67 13.24 39.91 -18.81
N ASP A 68 13.90 40.57 -17.87
CA ASP A 68 14.20 40.03 -16.52
C ASP A 68 12.94 39.42 -15.84
N LEU A 69 11.79 40.09 -15.89
CA LEU A 69 10.52 39.58 -15.30
C LEU A 69 9.98 38.33 -15.99
N CYS A 70 10.17 38.19 -17.31
CA CYS A 70 9.74 37.00 -18.04
C CYS A 70 10.62 35.81 -17.68
N VAL A 71 11.94 36.03 -17.61
CA VAL A 71 12.90 35.01 -17.18
C VAL A 71 12.57 34.54 -15.76
N GLN A 72 12.34 35.47 -14.84
CA GLN A 72 11.94 35.17 -13.48
C GLN A 72 10.67 34.31 -13.41
N ALA A 73 9.61 34.68 -14.13
CA ALA A 73 8.37 33.90 -14.15
C ALA A 73 8.57 32.48 -14.71
N LEU A 74 9.43 32.31 -15.72
CA LEU A 74 9.76 30.97 -16.25
C LEU A 74 10.55 30.14 -15.23
N LEU A 75 11.48 30.74 -14.49
CA LEU A 75 12.21 30.06 -13.41
C LEU A 75 11.27 29.64 -12.27
N GLU A 76 10.31 30.49 -11.89
CA GLU A 76 9.29 30.16 -10.89
C GLU A 76 8.38 29.01 -11.35
N ILE A 77 8.04 28.96 -12.64
CA ILE A 77 7.29 27.84 -13.22
C ILE A 77 8.08 26.54 -13.09
N MET A 78 9.40 26.56 -13.34
CA MET A 78 10.27 25.38 -13.20
C MET A 78 10.27 24.82 -11.77
N ASP A 79 10.32 25.70 -10.77
CA ASP A 79 10.32 25.30 -9.35
C ASP A 79 9.06 24.50 -8.95
N MET A 80 7.92 24.72 -9.63
CA MET A 80 6.69 24.01 -9.32
C MET A 80 6.77 22.50 -9.56
N PHE A 81 7.74 22.02 -10.35
CA PHE A 81 7.80 20.61 -10.74
C PHE A 81 9.19 19.95 -10.78
N CYS A 82 10.29 20.70 -10.61
CA CYS A 82 11.66 20.16 -10.70
C CYS A 82 11.93 18.96 -9.75
N ASP A 83 11.34 18.95 -8.56
CA ASP A 83 11.49 17.84 -7.60
C ASP A 83 10.64 16.61 -7.97
N ASN A 84 9.55 16.81 -8.69
CA ASN A 84 8.54 15.80 -9.00
C ASN A 84 8.57 15.34 -10.47
N LEU A 85 9.69 15.57 -11.17
CA LEU A 85 9.88 15.06 -12.54
C LEU A 85 9.79 13.52 -12.54
N SER A 86 8.66 13.00 -13.01
CA SER A 86 8.44 11.58 -13.25
C SER A 86 7.81 11.37 -14.62
N CYS A 87 8.13 10.26 -15.27
CA CYS A 87 7.41 9.78 -16.45
C CYS A 87 6.77 8.43 -16.11
N HIS A 88 5.46 8.31 -16.34
CA HIS A 88 4.70 7.07 -16.18
C HIS A 88 4.09 6.61 -17.52
N GLY A 89 4.64 7.14 -18.62
CA GLY A 89 4.11 7.04 -19.97
C GLY A 89 4.80 5.98 -20.83
N LYS A 90 4.57 6.05 -22.14
CA LYS A 90 5.26 5.20 -23.14
C LYS A 90 6.75 5.57 -23.19
N ALA A 91 7.58 4.66 -23.73
CA ALA A 91 9.02 4.88 -23.88
C ALA A 91 9.33 6.21 -24.61
N GLU A 92 8.59 6.52 -25.68
CA GLU A 92 8.68 7.77 -26.43
C GLU A 92 8.44 9.02 -25.56
N GLU A 93 7.47 8.97 -24.64
CA GLU A 93 7.14 10.08 -23.75
C GLU A 93 8.25 10.28 -22.70
N CYS A 94 8.83 9.20 -22.19
CA CYS A 94 9.99 9.27 -21.30
C CYS A 94 11.23 9.84 -22.02
N ILE A 95 11.50 9.42 -23.26
CA ILE A 95 12.59 9.98 -24.08
C ILE A 95 12.34 11.47 -24.36
N SER A 96 11.09 11.85 -24.65
CA SER A 96 10.72 13.25 -24.86
C SER A 96 10.98 14.11 -23.61
N LEU A 97 10.73 13.57 -22.41
CA LEU A 97 11.06 14.24 -21.15
C LEU A 97 12.56 14.41 -20.97
N CYS A 98 13.36 13.37 -21.27
CA CYS A 98 14.82 13.46 -21.23
C CYS A 98 15.33 14.59 -22.14
N ARG A 99 14.86 14.65 -23.40
CA ARG A 99 15.25 15.72 -24.35
C ARG A 99 14.81 17.10 -23.86
N ALA A 100 13.58 17.22 -23.37
CA ALA A 100 13.07 18.48 -22.83
C ALA A 100 13.87 18.97 -21.61
N LEU A 101 14.30 18.06 -20.73
CA LEU A 101 15.14 18.38 -19.58
C LEU A 101 16.54 18.82 -20.00
N MET A 102 17.15 18.17 -21.00
CA MET A 102 18.44 18.61 -21.56
C MET A 102 18.33 19.99 -22.22
N ASN A 103 17.25 20.26 -22.94
CA ASN A 103 17.00 21.58 -23.54
C ASN A 103 16.79 22.67 -22.48
N ALA A 104 16.09 22.35 -21.39
CA ALA A 104 15.95 23.25 -20.26
C ALA A 104 17.27 23.51 -19.53
N LEU A 105 18.14 22.49 -19.40
CA LEU A 105 19.51 22.67 -18.90
C LEU A 105 20.28 23.65 -19.79
N ASN A 106 20.26 23.45 -21.11
CA ASN A 106 20.94 24.34 -22.05
C ASN A 106 20.39 25.78 -21.98
N TRP A 107 19.07 25.91 -21.85
CA TRP A 107 18.40 27.20 -21.68
C TRP A 107 18.87 27.91 -20.40
N LEU A 108 18.93 27.20 -19.26
CA LEU A 108 19.46 27.75 -18.02
C LEU A 108 20.93 28.16 -18.12
N LEU A 109 21.77 27.40 -18.84
CA LEU A 109 23.17 27.77 -19.07
C LEU A 109 23.28 29.05 -19.90
N ARG A 110 22.52 29.17 -20.99
CA ARG A 110 22.47 30.37 -21.83
C ARG A 110 21.93 31.58 -21.05
N CYS A 111 20.97 31.35 -20.17
CA CYS A 111 20.43 32.38 -19.28
C CYS A 111 21.49 32.86 -18.27
N SER A 112 22.21 31.93 -17.62
CA SER A 112 23.33 32.26 -16.72
C SER A 112 24.43 33.02 -17.45
N LEU A 113 24.80 32.58 -18.65
CA LEU A 113 25.77 33.25 -19.51
C LEU A 113 25.38 34.71 -19.81
N TYR A 114 24.12 34.92 -20.20
CA TYR A 114 23.61 36.27 -20.46
C TYR A 114 23.81 37.18 -19.25
N TYR A 115 23.46 36.75 -18.04
CA TYR A 115 23.65 37.57 -16.84
C TYR A 115 25.12 37.75 -16.44
N VAL A 116 25.98 36.75 -16.69
CA VAL A 116 27.44 36.89 -16.52
C VAL A 116 27.99 37.96 -17.46
N GLU A 117 27.54 38.02 -18.71
CA GLU A 117 27.93 39.06 -19.67
C GLU A 117 27.34 40.43 -19.30
N LYS A 118 26.06 40.48 -18.92
CA LYS A 118 25.38 41.70 -18.46
C LYS A 118 26.12 42.33 -17.27
N LEU A 119 26.63 41.51 -16.35
CA LEU A 119 27.42 41.95 -15.19
C LEU A 119 28.75 42.63 -15.57
N LYS A 120 29.29 42.36 -16.76
CA LYS A 120 30.49 43.04 -17.28
C LYS A 120 30.18 44.46 -17.78
N GLU A 121 28.94 44.73 -18.15
CA GLU A 121 28.51 45.97 -18.83
C GLU A 121 27.74 46.95 -17.91
N ILE A 122 27.16 46.47 -16.80
CA ILE A 122 26.21 47.24 -15.97
C ILE A 122 26.89 48.07 -14.85
N LEU A 123 26.36 49.29 -14.61
CA LEU A 123 26.64 50.19 -13.47
C LEU A 123 25.97 49.81 -12.12
N ASP A 124 24.89 49.00 -12.14
CA ASP A 124 24.21 48.41 -10.97
C ASP A 124 24.46 46.89 -10.84
N PRO A 125 25.55 46.47 -10.17
CA PRO A 125 25.92 45.06 -10.03
C PRO A 125 24.91 44.23 -9.22
N VAL A 126 24.10 44.87 -8.36
CA VAL A 126 23.24 44.17 -7.39
C VAL A 126 22.08 43.45 -8.09
N THR A 127 21.44 44.10 -9.06
CA THR A 127 20.32 43.52 -9.80
C THR A 127 20.77 42.36 -10.70
N GLY A 128 21.95 42.48 -11.32
CA GLY A 128 22.53 41.41 -12.16
C GLY A 128 22.94 40.18 -11.34
N GLU A 129 23.52 40.38 -10.16
CA GLU A 129 23.89 39.30 -9.24
C GLU A 129 22.66 38.53 -8.74
N CYS A 130 21.55 39.23 -8.45
CA CYS A 130 20.31 38.60 -8.03
C CYS A 130 19.76 37.67 -9.12
N GLN A 131 19.71 38.13 -10.37
CA GLN A 131 19.21 37.32 -11.49
C GLN A 131 20.10 36.11 -11.78
N LEU A 132 21.43 36.29 -11.77
CA LEU A 132 22.36 35.18 -11.92
C LEU A 132 22.21 34.15 -10.79
N SER A 133 22.07 34.60 -9.54
CA SER A 133 21.83 33.72 -8.39
C SER A 133 20.56 32.89 -8.56
N MET A 134 19.49 33.50 -9.10
CA MET A 134 18.25 32.79 -9.39
C MET A 134 18.44 31.67 -10.41
N CYS A 135 19.21 31.91 -11.48
CA CYS A 135 19.53 30.89 -12.49
C CYS A 135 20.38 29.75 -11.90
N LEU A 136 21.46 30.09 -11.18
CA LEU A 136 22.37 29.12 -10.57
C LEU A 136 21.65 28.23 -9.55
N LYS A 137 20.74 28.80 -8.75
CA LYS A 137 19.92 28.03 -7.80
C LYS A 137 19.04 26.97 -8.50
N ARG A 138 18.50 27.28 -9.69
CA ARG A 138 17.67 26.30 -10.45
C ARG A 138 18.54 25.27 -11.15
N LEU A 139 19.72 25.66 -11.62
CA LEU A 139 20.72 24.70 -12.09
C LEU A 139 21.09 23.72 -10.98
N GLU A 140 21.39 24.21 -9.78
CA GLU A 140 21.71 23.40 -8.61
C GLU A 140 20.56 22.46 -8.23
N SER A 141 19.30 22.93 -8.21
CA SER A 141 18.13 22.09 -7.93
C SER A 141 17.98 20.95 -8.96
N ILE A 142 18.07 21.25 -10.26
CA ILE A 142 17.97 20.23 -11.31
C ILE A 142 19.13 19.25 -11.20
N LEU A 143 20.35 19.76 -11.04
CA LEU A 143 21.58 18.97 -11.05
C LEU A 143 21.82 18.23 -9.75
N GLY A 144 21.25 18.64 -8.61
CA GLY A 144 21.41 17.98 -7.32
C GLY A 144 20.81 16.58 -7.31
N SER A 145 19.74 16.35 -8.08
CA SER A 145 19.10 15.05 -8.20
C SER A 145 19.87 14.12 -9.18
N THR A 146 20.39 12.99 -8.67
CA THR A 146 20.98 11.91 -9.50
C THR A 146 20.03 11.40 -10.59
N LYS A 147 18.73 11.34 -10.32
CA LYS A 147 17.67 10.99 -11.30
C LYS A 147 17.71 11.93 -12.50
N ASN A 148 17.57 13.23 -12.28
CA ASN A 148 17.63 14.26 -13.32
C ASN A 148 18.93 14.21 -14.12
N ARG A 149 20.09 14.08 -13.46
CA ARG A 149 21.38 13.93 -14.15
C ARG A 149 21.40 12.68 -15.05
N ALA A 150 20.81 11.57 -14.61
CA ALA A 150 20.70 10.34 -15.41
C ALA A 150 19.73 10.50 -16.61
N LEU A 151 18.61 11.22 -16.45
CA LEU A 151 17.70 11.55 -17.54
C LEU A 151 18.41 12.41 -18.62
N ILE A 152 19.23 13.37 -18.20
CA ILE A 152 20.06 14.18 -19.11
C ILE A 152 21.11 13.31 -19.80
N HIS A 153 21.71 12.35 -19.09
CA HIS A 153 22.64 11.40 -19.70
C HIS A 153 21.96 10.56 -20.80
N ILE A 154 20.73 10.10 -20.58
CA ILE A 154 19.94 9.39 -21.61
C ILE A 154 19.68 10.31 -22.80
N ALA A 155 19.29 11.57 -22.57
CA ALA A 155 19.07 12.55 -23.63
C ALA A 155 20.33 12.79 -24.49
N LYS A 156 21.50 12.85 -23.84
CA LYS A 156 22.79 12.96 -24.52
C LYS A 156 23.06 11.78 -25.46
N LEU A 157 22.80 10.55 -25.01
CA LEU A 157 23.03 9.35 -25.82
C LEU A 157 22.10 9.32 -27.03
N GLU A 158 20.89 9.84 -26.86
CA GLU A 158 19.86 9.92 -27.91
C GLU A 158 20.16 11.03 -28.94
N GLU A 159 20.61 12.20 -28.49
CA GLU A 159 20.79 13.39 -29.32
C GLU A 159 22.16 14.08 -29.07
N PRO A 160 23.26 13.48 -29.56
CA PRO A 160 24.62 13.95 -29.26
C PRO A 160 24.91 15.36 -29.80
N VAL A 161 24.21 15.78 -30.86
CA VAL A 161 24.36 17.12 -31.45
C VAL A 161 23.86 18.20 -30.49
N SER A 162 22.72 17.97 -29.83
CA SER A 162 22.15 18.92 -28.86
C SER A 162 22.99 19.01 -27.59
N TRP A 163 23.69 17.92 -27.22
CA TRP A 163 24.68 17.95 -26.14
C TRP A 163 25.90 18.84 -26.46
N ALA A 164 26.33 18.93 -27.72
CA ALA A 164 27.44 19.83 -28.09
C ALA A 164 27.12 21.31 -27.79
N SER A 165 25.85 21.71 -27.88
CA SER A 165 25.41 23.06 -27.48
C SER A 165 25.49 23.29 -25.97
N VAL A 166 25.20 22.25 -25.17
CA VAL A 166 25.38 22.27 -23.72
C VAL A 166 26.87 22.42 -23.39
N GLU A 167 27.75 21.65 -24.04
CA GLU A 167 29.20 21.74 -23.83
C GLU A 167 29.75 23.12 -24.20
N GLN A 168 29.30 23.70 -25.32
CA GLN A 168 29.69 25.04 -25.72
C GLN A 168 29.27 26.10 -24.70
N SER A 169 28.01 26.08 -24.27
CA SER A 169 27.50 27.01 -23.25
C SER A 169 28.21 26.83 -21.90
N LEU A 170 28.55 25.59 -21.56
CA LEU A 170 29.28 25.26 -20.33
C LEU A 170 30.72 25.79 -20.34
N LEU A 171 31.41 25.71 -21.48
CA LEU A 171 32.77 26.26 -21.64
C LEU A 171 32.76 27.79 -21.49
N GLN A 172 31.84 28.46 -22.19
CA GLN A 172 31.69 29.91 -22.08
C GLN A 172 31.36 30.35 -20.65
N LEU A 173 30.54 29.57 -19.94
CA LEU A 173 30.17 29.90 -18.56
C LEU A 173 31.39 29.76 -17.66
N ALA A 174 32.14 28.66 -17.80
CA ALA A 174 33.36 28.42 -17.04
C ALA A 174 34.42 29.52 -17.23
N ASP A 175 34.59 30.02 -18.46
CA ASP A 175 35.50 31.15 -18.74
C ASP A 175 35.04 32.44 -18.06
N GLY A 176 33.72 32.63 -17.92
CA GLY A 176 33.11 33.79 -17.27
C GLY A 176 33.13 33.77 -15.74
N ILE A 177 33.27 32.61 -15.09
CA ILE A 177 33.19 32.48 -13.62
C ILE A 177 34.24 33.34 -12.91
N SER A 178 35.49 33.30 -13.39
CA SER A 178 36.62 34.02 -12.75
C SER A 178 36.43 35.55 -12.71
N LEU A 179 35.52 36.07 -13.52
CA LEU A 179 35.20 37.49 -13.65
C LEU A 179 34.05 37.93 -12.75
N LEU A 180 33.39 37.00 -12.04
CA LEU A 180 32.29 37.33 -11.14
C LEU A 180 32.80 38.07 -9.90
N PRO A 181 32.11 39.12 -9.43
CA PRO A 181 32.53 39.88 -8.25
C PRO A 181 32.34 39.13 -6.92
N SER A 182 31.37 38.22 -6.84
CA SER A 182 31.00 37.51 -5.61
C SER A 182 31.61 36.10 -5.56
N ILE A 183 32.42 35.83 -4.52
CA ILE A 183 33.02 34.50 -4.28
C ILE A 183 31.95 33.41 -4.07
N GLN A 184 30.79 33.76 -3.50
CA GLN A 184 29.70 32.81 -3.29
C GLN A 184 29.07 32.40 -4.63
N LEU A 185 28.86 33.35 -5.55
CA LEU A 185 28.35 33.06 -6.89
C LEU A 185 29.38 32.29 -7.71
N GLN A 186 30.68 32.60 -7.55
CA GLN A 186 31.76 31.83 -8.17
C GLN A 186 31.68 30.36 -7.75
N ASN A 187 31.69 30.07 -6.46
CA ASN A 187 31.61 28.69 -5.94
C ASN A 187 30.36 27.96 -6.44
N GLN A 188 29.19 28.62 -6.38
CA GLN A 188 27.93 28.01 -6.84
C GLN A 188 27.95 27.69 -8.35
N ALA A 189 28.53 28.58 -9.16
CA ALA A 189 28.70 28.34 -10.59
C ALA A 189 29.70 27.22 -10.86
N GLU A 190 30.83 27.17 -10.14
CA GLU A 190 31.83 26.11 -10.25
C GLU A 190 31.25 24.73 -9.90
N ASP A 191 30.45 24.66 -8.82
CA ASP A 191 29.75 23.44 -8.41
C ASP A 191 28.80 22.96 -9.51
N CYS A 192 27.95 23.85 -10.04
CA CYS A 192 27.06 23.53 -11.16
C CYS A 192 27.85 23.03 -12.39
N VAL A 193 28.94 23.70 -12.73
CA VAL A 193 29.79 23.31 -13.87
C VAL A 193 30.42 21.93 -13.64
N SER A 194 30.90 21.66 -12.43
CA SER A 194 31.48 20.36 -12.07
C SER A 194 30.45 19.22 -12.19
N LEU A 195 29.22 19.46 -11.73
CA LEU A 195 28.12 18.49 -11.82
C LEU A 195 27.76 18.20 -13.26
N ILE A 196 27.68 19.22 -14.14
CA ILE A 196 27.38 19.01 -15.57
C ILE A 196 28.51 18.23 -16.25
N ARG A 197 29.78 18.53 -15.94
CA ARG A 197 30.94 17.78 -16.47
C ARG A 197 30.95 16.32 -16.04
N SER A 198 30.32 15.98 -14.92
CA SER A 198 30.21 14.60 -14.43
C SER A 198 29.12 13.75 -15.14
N ILE A 199 28.16 14.40 -15.82
CA ILE A 199 27.02 13.71 -16.49
C ILE A 199 27.48 12.66 -17.51
N PRO A 200 28.47 12.91 -18.39
CA PRO A 200 29.02 11.91 -19.30
C PRO A 200 29.53 10.64 -18.63
N SER A 201 30.06 10.74 -17.41
CA SER A 201 30.65 9.63 -16.65
C SER A 201 29.65 8.90 -15.74
N MET A 202 28.35 9.23 -15.77
CA MET A 202 27.39 8.69 -14.82
C MET A 202 27.19 7.17 -14.85
N LEU A 203 27.52 6.49 -15.96
CA LEU A 203 27.42 5.02 -16.05
C LEU A 203 28.42 4.29 -15.15
N SER A 204 29.48 4.97 -14.67
CA SER A 204 30.40 4.44 -13.64
C SER A 204 30.01 4.85 -12.23
N SER A 205 29.03 5.75 -12.08
CA SER A 205 28.52 6.19 -10.78
C SER A 205 27.44 5.22 -10.32
N HIS A 206 27.71 4.44 -9.26
CA HIS A 206 26.63 3.76 -8.57
C HIS A 206 25.63 4.82 -8.10
N SER A 207 24.35 4.65 -8.44
CA SER A 207 23.28 5.48 -7.89
C SER A 207 23.49 5.54 -6.38
N GLU A 208 23.72 6.73 -5.84
CA GLU A 208 23.39 6.98 -4.44
C GLU A 208 21.97 6.45 -4.30
N GLN A 209 21.79 5.46 -3.42
CA GLN A 209 20.47 4.94 -3.10
C GLN A 209 19.62 6.18 -2.87
N LEU A 210 18.55 6.36 -3.67
CA LEU A 210 17.49 7.28 -3.30
C LEU A 210 17.28 7.03 -1.81
N HIS A 211 17.44 8.06 -0.98
CA HIS A 211 17.05 8.04 0.42
C HIS A 211 15.54 7.86 0.45
N CYS A 212 15.07 6.68 0.04
CA CYS A 212 13.70 6.26 0.06
C CYS A 212 13.48 5.91 1.53
N THR A 213 12.97 6.89 2.27
CA THR A 213 12.75 6.80 3.72
C THR A 213 11.59 5.85 4.07
N GLY A 214 11.00 5.15 3.09
CA GLY A 214 9.98 4.13 3.30
C GLY A 214 9.89 3.13 2.15
N PHE A 215 9.35 1.95 2.44
CA PHE A 215 9.10 0.90 1.46
C PHE A 215 7.58 0.69 1.34
N PRO A 216 6.86 1.56 0.59
CA PRO A 216 5.40 1.59 0.60
C PRO A 216 4.76 0.29 0.07
N THR A 217 5.48 -0.47 -0.76
CA THR A 217 5.02 -1.78 -1.24
C THR A 217 4.89 -2.80 -0.11
N VAL A 218 5.79 -2.77 0.89
CA VAL A 218 5.68 -3.62 2.08
C VAL A 218 4.42 -3.24 2.87
N HIS A 219 4.19 -1.94 3.06
CA HIS A 219 2.98 -1.42 3.71
C HIS A 219 1.71 -1.87 2.99
N ALA A 220 1.63 -1.68 1.67
CA ALA A 220 0.46 -2.05 0.88
C ALA A 220 0.12 -3.55 0.99
N ILE A 221 1.12 -4.42 0.97
CA ILE A 221 0.92 -5.88 1.09
C ILE A 221 0.44 -6.26 2.49
N VAL A 222 1.06 -5.70 3.53
CA VAL A 222 0.64 -5.94 4.92
C VAL A 222 -0.79 -5.42 5.16
N MET A 223 -1.12 -4.24 4.62
CA MET A 223 -2.45 -3.66 4.73
C MET A 223 -3.52 -4.46 3.99
N LEU A 224 -3.22 -4.92 2.78
CA LEU A 224 -4.11 -5.77 2.02
C LEU A 224 -4.40 -7.08 2.76
N GLU A 225 -3.36 -7.72 3.30
CA GLU A 225 -3.49 -8.96 4.05
C GLU A 225 -4.31 -8.77 5.34
N GLY A 226 -4.00 -7.74 6.13
CA GLY A 226 -4.69 -7.44 7.39
C GLY A 226 -6.16 -7.08 7.21
N THR A 227 -6.51 -6.43 6.09
CA THR A 227 -7.88 -5.97 5.82
C THR A 227 -8.73 -7.05 5.14
N MET A 228 -8.18 -7.76 4.15
CA MET A 228 -8.96 -8.60 3.24
C MET A 228 -8.75 -10.10 3.46
N ASN A 229 -7.59 -10.53 3.97
CA ASN A 229 -7.18 -11.94 3.95
C ASN A 229 -6.82 -12.47 5.34
N LEU A 230 -7.42 -11.95 6.41
CA LEU A 230 -7.10 -12.40 7.78
C LEU A 230 -7.22 -13.93 7.94
N THR A 231 -8.24 -14.54 7.33
CA THR A 231 -8.51 -15.99 7.34
C THR A 231 -7.63 -16.81 6.41
N GLY A 232 -6.90 -16.15 5.50
CA GLY A 232 -6.04 -16.81 4.52
C GLY A 232 -4.85 -17.53 5.17
N GLU A 233 -4.37 -18.59 4.54
CA GLU A 233 -3.17 -19.28 4.98
C GLU A 233 -1.97 -18.34 5.00
N ALA A 234 -1.08 -18.48 5.99
CA ALA A 234 0.08 -17.60 6.10
C ALA A 234 1.12 -17.78 4.97
N ARG A 235 1.10 -18.91 4.24
CA ARG A 235 2.15 -19.26 3.28
C ARG A 235 2.21 -18.32 2.06
N PRO A 236 1.11 -18.05 1.32
CA PRO A 236 1.12 -17.08 0.23
C PRO A 236 1.64 -15.71 0.66
N PHE A 237 1.23 -15.24 1.85
CA PHE A 237 1.67 -13.97 2.39
C PHE A 237 3.18 -13.92 2.67
N VAL A 238 3.74 -14.99 3.26
CA VAL A 238 5.20 -15.14 3.47
C VAL A 238 5.96 -15.11 2.14
N GLU A 239 5.46 -15.79 1.11
CA GLU A 239 6.09 -15.84 -0.22
C GLU A 239 6.05 -14.47 -0.93
N GLN A 240 4.93 -13.73 -0.80
CA GLN A 240 4.79 -12.36 -1.31
C GLN A 240 5.75 -11.39 -0.62
N LEU A 241 5.80 -11.41 0.71
CA LEU A 241 6.72 -10.61 1.52
C LEU A 241 8.18 -10.86 1.13
N ASN A 242 8.58 -12.12 0.99
CA ASN A 242 9.93 -12.49 0.57
C ASN A 242 10.23 -12.04 -0.87
N THR A 243 9.25 -12.11 -1.76
CA THR A 243 9.42 -11.66 -3.15
C THR A 243 9.66 -10.16 -3.21
N VAL A 244 8.88 -9.35 -2.47
CA VAL A 244 9.09 -7.90 -2.42
C VAL A 244 10.44 -7.53 -1.79
N LYS A 245 10.81 -8.16 -0.67
CA LYS A 245 12.14 -7.98 -0.06
C LYS A 245 13.26 -8.16 -1.08
N ARG A 246 13.20 -9.24 -1.88
CA ARG A 246 14.21 -9.56 -2.90
C ARG A 246 14.18 -8.60 -4.10
N MET A 247 12.99 -8.30 -4.63
CA MET A 247 12.84 -7.42 -5.80
C MET A 247 13.32 -6.00 -5.52
N GLN A 248 13.01 -5.47 -4.34
CA GLN A 248 13.38 -4.11 -3.94
C GLN A 248 14.74 -4.05 -3.22
N LYS A 249 15.42 -5.19 -3.03
CA LYS A 249 16.71 -5.31 -2.32
C LYS A 249 16.71 -4.60 -0.97
N ILE A 250 15.63 -4.78 -0.21
CA ILE A 250 15.41 -4.09 1.07
C ILE A 250 16.35 -4.68 2.14
N PRO A 251 17.11 -3.85 2.89
CA PRO A 251 17.87 -4.32 4.05
C PRO A 251 16.96 -5.03 5.06
N SER A 252 17.41 -6.16 5.62
CA SER A 252 16.56 -7.04 6.44
C SER A 252 15.92 -6.35 7.65
N HIS A 253 16.67 -5.59 8.44
CA HIS A 253 16.14 -4.83 9.58
C HIS A 253 15.14 -3.73 9.15
N LEU A 254 15.37 -3.05 8.02
CA LEU A 254 14.41 -2.07 7.49
C LEU A 254 13.14 -2.74 6.97
N PHE A 255 13.27 -3.88 6.31
CA PHE A 255 12.12 -4.66 5.87
C PHE A 255 11.22 -5.06 7.06
N LEU A 256 11.82 -5.58 8.13
CA LEU A 256 11.09 -5.93 9.35
C LEU A 256 10.46 -4.71 10.03
N LEU A 257 11.17 -3.59 10.08
CA LEU A 257 10.64 -2.32 10.58
C LEU A 257 9.39 -1.89 9.81
N GLU A 258 9.40 -1.96 8.48
CA GLU A 258 8.26 -1.56 7.64
C GLU A 258 7.06 -2.48 7.82
N VAL A 259 7.28 -3.79 8.04
CA VAL A 259 6.20 -4.72 8.41
C VAL A 259 5.56 -4.27 9.73
N TRP A 260 6.36 -3.94 10.75
CA TRP A 260 5.83 -3.48 12.04
C TRP A 260 5.12 -2.13 11.93
N LYS A 261 5.68 -1.15 11.21
CA LYS A 261 5.02 0.14 10.96
C LYS A 261 3.64 -0.06 10.34
N ALA A 262 3.54 -0.90 9.30
CA ALA A 262 2.27 -1.18 8.64
C ALA A 262 1.24 -1.82 9.59
N CYS A 263 1.69 -2.72 10.48
CA CYS A 263 0.84 -3.32 11.50
C CYS A 263 0.35 -2.30 12.54
N ILE A 264 1.21 -1.38 12.99
CA ILE A 264 0.86 -0.34 13.95
C ILE A 264 -0.08 0.71 13.33
N VAL A 265 0.18 1.12 12.08
CA VAL A 265 -0.72 2.00 11.33
C VAL A 265 -2.09 1.35 11.16
N GLY A 266 -2.13 0.07 10.78
CA GLY A 266 -3.38 -0.69 10.68
C GLY A 266 -4.17 -0.75 11.99
N LEU A 267 -3.50 -0.90 13.15
CA LEU A 267 -4.16 -0.82 14.46
C LEU A 267 -4.77 0.56 14.71
N ILE A 268 -4.01 1.63 14.46
CA ILE A 268 -4.44 3.02 14.71
C ILE A 268 -5.62 3.41 13.81
N GLU A 269 -5.54 3.10 12.51
CA GLU A 269 -6.51 3.52 11.50
C GLU A 269 -7.73 2.60 11.39
N SER A 270 -7.73 1.46 12.09
CA SER A 270 -8.83 0.51 12.04
C SER A 270 -10.16 1.11 12.54
N PRO A 271 -11.26 0.95 11.78
CA PRO A 271 -12.60 1.33 12.23
C PRO A 271 -12.98 0.61 13.52
N ALA A 272 -13.68 1.31 14.41
CA ALA A 272 -14.16 0.73 15.66
C ALA A 272 -15.11 -0.45 15.42
N GLY A 273 -15.03 -1.48 16.27
CA GLY A 273 -15.90 -2.66 16.20
C GLY A 273 -15.12 -3.92 15.79
N THR A 274 -15.62 -4.66 14.80
CA THR A 274 -15.04 -5.94 14.38
C THR A 274 -13.70 -5.78 13.68
N ASP A 275 -13.50 -4.70 12.92
CA ASP A 275 -12.25 -4.50 12.17
C ASP A 275 -11.08 -4.15 13.07
N GLU A 276 -11.33 -3.43 14.16
CA GLU A 276 -10.36 -3.23 15.24
C GLU A 276 -9.89 -4.57 15.86
N LEU A 277 -10.82 -5.52 16.07
CA LEU A 277 -10.49 -6.86 16.55
C LEU A 277 -9.69 -7.67 15.54
N LYS A 278 -10.02 -7.56 14.25
CA LYS A 278 -9.29 -8.21 13.15
C LYS A 278 -7.84 -7.72 13.09
N TRP A 279 -7.63 -6.41 13.14
CA TRP A 279 -6.31 -5.81 13.15
C TRP A 279 -5.51 -6.17 14.41
N THR A 280 -6.17 -6.18 15.58
CA THR A 280 -5.55 -6.66 16.82
C THR A 280 -5.09 -8.12 16.68
N ALA A 281 -5.95 -9.02 16.18
CA ALA A 281 -5.57 -10.42 15.98
C ALA A 281 -4.48 -10.57 14.90
N PHE A 282 -4.54 -9.80 13.83
CA PHE A 282 -3.54 -9.79 12.77
C PHE A 282 -2.15 -9.45 13.30
N THR A 283 -2.03 -8.32 14.00
CA THR A 283 -0.76 -7.78 14.47
C THR A 283 -0.14 -8.63 15.58
N PHE A 284 -0.93 -9.12 16.54
CA PHE A 284 -0.42 -9.82 17.72
C PHE A 284 -0.39 -11.36 17.59
N LEU A 285 -1.15 -11.96 16.68
CA LEU A 285 -1.16 -13.41 16.47
C LEU A 285 -0.63 -13.82 15.09
N LYS A 286 -1.16 -13.26 14.00
CA LYS A 286 -0.81 -13.71 12.63
C LYS A 286 0.61 -13.29 12.25
N ILE A 287 0.99 -12.03 12.47
CA ILE A 287 2.30 -11.50 12.06
C ILE A 287 3.49 -12.19 12.75
N PRO A 288 3.50 -12.41 14.08
CA PRO A 288 4.57 -13.16 14.72
C PRO A 288 4.75 -14.57 14.13
N GLN A 289 3.65 -15.26 13.80
CA GLN A 289 3.70 -16.57 13.14
C GLN A 289 4.21 -16.48 11.69
N VAL A 290 3.83 -15.44 10.95
CA VAL A 290 4.36 -15.13 9.60
C VAL A 290 5.86 -14.91 9.66
N LEU A 291 6.35 -14.11 10.62
CA LEU A 291 7.78 -13.85 10.79
C LEU A 291 8.56 -15.12 11.15
N SER A 292 7.99 -15.99 12.00
CA SER A 292 8.55 -17.31 12.30
C SER A 292 8.68 -18.21 11.05
N LYS A 293 7.71 -18.15 10.14
CA LYS A 293 7.78 -18.87 8.85
C LYS A 293 8.75 -18.19 7.89
N LEU A 294 8.78 -16.85 7.86
CA LEU A 294 9.66 -16.06 7.00
C LEU A 294 11.12 -16.28 7.39
N LYS A 295 11.44 -16.48 8.68
CA LYS A 295 12.79 -16.80 9.21
C LYS A 295 13.49 -17.90 8.41
N LYS A 296 12.75 -18.85 7.84
CA LYS A 296 13.28 -19.96 7.01
C LYS A 296 13.88 -19.52 5.67
N PHE A 297 13.55 -18.31 5.19
CA PHE A 297 14.05 -17.75 3.94
C PHE A 297 15.30 -16.88 4.12
N TRP A 298 15.78 -16.69 5.36
CA TRP A 298 17.05 -16.02 5.60
C TRP A 298 18.21 -16.94 5.21
N LEU A 299 19.25 -16.34 4.60
CA LEU A 299 20.49 -17.02 4.25
C LEU A 299 21.26 -17.37 5.53
N ALA A 300 22.08 -18.42 5.48
CA ALA A 300 22.86 -18.88 6.64
C ALA A 300 23.78 -17.80 7.26
N ASP A 301 24.23 -16.84 6.46
CA ASP A 301 25.09 -15.74 6.90
C ASP A 301 24.32 -14.53 7.46
N GLN A 302 22.98 -14.55 7.44
CA GLN A 302 22.15 -13.46 7.96
C GLN A 302 21.48 -13.86 9.28
N ASP A 303 21.78 -13.15 10.36
CA ASP A 303 21.14 -13.38 11.65
C ASP A 303 19.78 -12.66 11.73
N PHE A 304 18.71 -13.43 11.51
CA PHE A 304 17.33 -12.95 11.64
C PHE A 304 17.04 -12.33 13.02
N ASN A 305 17.59 -12.89 14.11
CA ASN A 305 17.26 -12.43 15.45
C ASN A 305 17.89 -11.05 15.70
N GLU A 306 19.11 -10.81 15.19
CA GLU A 306 19.78 -9.51 15.26
C GLU A 306 19.09 -8.47 14.38
N ASP A 307 18.71 -8.84 13.15
CA ASP A 307 17.94 -7.97 12.26
C ASP A 307 16.60 -7.57 12.90
N LEU A 308 15.91 -8.51 13.55
CA LEU A 308 14.65 -8.26 14.24
C LEU A 308 14.86 -7.38 15.49
N ASN A 309 15.90 -7.63 16.27
CA ASN A 309 16.26 -6.79 17.41
C ASN A 309 16.52 -5.35 16.95
N THR A 310 17.33 -5.17 15.91
CA THR A 310 17.62 -3.85 15.30
C THR A 310 16.34 -3.16 14.80
N ALA A 311 15.43 -3.92 14.18
CA ALA A 311 14.14 -3.38 13.73
C ALA A 311 13.29 -2.86 14.90
N PHE A 312 13.25 -3.58 16.03
CA PHE A 312 12.58 -3.11 17.24
C PHE A 312 13.27 -1.88 17.85
N GLU A 313 14.60 -1.80 17.84
CA GLU A 313 15.32 -0.60 18.29
C GLU A 313 14.98 0.62 17.44
N TYR A 314 14.78 0.46 16.13
CA TYR A 314 14.32 1.53 15.26
C TYR A 314 12.85 1.87 15.47
N LEU A 315 12.00 0.86 15.71
CA LEU A 315 10.59 1.06 16.02
C LEU A 315 10.40 1.88 17.30
N LEU A 316 11.19 1.61 18.34
CA LEU A 316 11.16 2.34 19.61
C LEU A 316 11.50 3.82 19.47
N LYS A 317 12.20 4.24 18.40
CA LYS A 317 12.47 5.65 18.10
C LYS A 317 11.27 6.39 17.51
N LEU A 318 10.21 5.67 17.12
CA LEU A 318 9.00 6.22 16.52
C LEU A 318 7.93 6.52 17.59
N THR A 319 8.32 7.19 18.67
CA THR A 319 7.49 7.44 19.86
C THR A 319 6.09 7.99 19.53
N PRO A 320 5.90 8.99 18.64
CA PRO A 320 4.55 9.51 18.33
C PRO A 320 3.62 8.47 17.70
N LEU A 321 4.16 7.52 16.94
CA LEU A 321 3.39 6.43 16.35
C LEU A 321 2.98 5.43 17.43
N LEU A 322 3.91 5.08 18.32
CA LEU A 322 3.67 4.14 19.42
C LEU A 322 2.70 4.71 20.46
N ASP A 323 2.78 5.99 20.77
CA ASP A 323 1.85 6.65 21.70
C ASP A 323 0.41 6.59 21.19
N LYS A 324 0.20 6.83 19.89
CA LYS A 324 -1.12 6.67 19.26
C LYS A 324 -1.61 5.22 19.32
N ALA A 325 -0.72 4.25 19.10
CA ALA A 325 -1.05 2.83 19.17
C ALA A 325 -1.45 2.40 20.59
N ASP A 326 -0.67 2.81 21.58
CA ASP A 326 -0.92 2.53 23.00
C ASP A 326 -2.20 3.19 23.50
N GLN A 327 -2.48 4.43 23.06
CA GLN A 327 -3.77 5.08 23.33
C GLN A 327 -4.93 4.33 22.69
N ARG A 328 -4.77 3.87 21.43
CA ARG A 328 -5.82 3.12 20.71
C ARG A 328 -6.12 1.77 21.36
N CYS A 329 -5.09 1.05 21.81
CA CYS A 329 -5.21 -0.30 22.39
C CYS A 329 -5.40 -0.29 23.91
N ASN A 330 -5.20 0.86 24.56
CA ASN A 330 -5.16 1.04 26.02
C ASN A 330 -4.21 0.03 26.72
N CYS A 331 -3.03 -0.17 26.15
CA CYS A 331 -2.01 -1.09 26.68
C CYS A 331 -0.60 -0.77 26.12
N ASP A 332 0.43 -1.44 26.65
CA ASP A 332 1.77 -1.46 26.03
C ASP A 332 1.78 -2.38 24.81
N CYS A 333 1.55 -1.82 23.62
CA CYS A 333 1.48 -2.62 22.40
C CYS A 333 2.82 -3.29 22.10
N VAL A 334 3.91 -2.53 22.22
CA VAL A 334 5.25 -3.05 21.93
C VAL A 334 5.65 -4.10 22.96
N GLY A 335 5.40 -3.87 24.25
CA GLY A 335 5.66 -4.84 25.30
C GLY A 335 4.98 -6.19 25.04
N LEU A 336 3.70 -6.19 24.62
CA LEU A 336 2.98 -7.42 24.27
C LEU A 336 3.54 -8.08 23.00
N LEU A 337 3.91 -7.30 21.97
CA LEU A 337 4.54 -7.85 20.76
C LEU A 337 5.88 -8.52 21.06
N LEU A 338 6.73 -7.90 21.90
CA LEU A 338 8.01 -8.45 22.29
C LEU A 338 7.85 -9.81 22.99
N GLN A 339 6.86 -9.95 23.86
CA GLN A 339 6.55 -11.21 24.55
C GLN A 339 6.12 -12.31 23.56
N GLU A 340 5.27 -11.98 22.58
CA GLU A 340 4.82 -12.96 21.59
C GLU A 340 5.95 -13.36 20.62
N CYS A 341 6.81 -12.42 20.21
CA CYS A 341 8.02 -12.72 19.44
C CYS A 341 8.98 -13.61 20.23
N HIS A 342 9.14 -13.37 21.53
CA HIS A 342 9.97 -14.20 22.40
C HIS A 342 9.42 -15.64 22.51
N LYS A 343 8.10 -15.78 22.73
CA LYS A 343 7.38 -17.07 22.75
C LYS A 343 7.66 -17.93 21.52
N LEU A 344 7.77 -17.28 20.35
CA LEU A 344 8.04 -17.93 19.06
C LEU A 344 9.53 -18.07 18.75
N THR A 345 10.41 -17.85 19.72
CA THR A 345 11.89 -17.94 19.58
C THR A 345 12.46 -17.02 18.49
N LEU A 346 11.81 -15.88 18.28
CA LEU A 346 12.28 -14.82 17.36
C LEU A 346 13.22 -13.84 18.06
N LEU A 347 13.14 -13.72 19.38
CA LEU A 347 14.00 -12.89 20.22
C LEU A 347 14.64 -13.73 21.33
N SER A 348 15.92 -13.47 21.62
CA SER A 348 16.63 -14.04 22.76
C SER A 348 16.16 -13.38 24.07
N ASN A 349 16.43 -14.03 25.21
CA ASN A 349 16.16 -13.44 26.54
C ASN A 349 16.85 -12.08 26.69
N HIS A 350 18.11 -11.99 26.25
CA HIS A 350 18.89 -10.75 26.30
C HIS A 350 18.26 -9.62 25.48
N HIS A 351 17.79 -9.91 24.26
CA HIS A 351 17.10 -8.91 23.43
C HIS A 351 15.78 -8.47 24.05
N LEU A 352 15.02 -9.41 24.61
CA LEU A 352 13.77 -9.11 25.29
C LEU A 352 13.99 -8.15 26.46
N ASP A 353 14.92 -8.48 27.36
CA ASP A 353 15.20 -7.68 28.56
C ASP A 353 15.65 -6.27 28.19
N ASN A 354 16.55 -6.15 27.21
CA ASN A 354 17.05 -4.85 26.73
C ASN A 354 15.94 -3.99 26.09
N LEU A 355 15.14 -4.58 25.20
CA LEU A 355 14.06 -3.86 24.51
C LEU A 355 12.94 -3.43 25.48
N VAL A 356 12.59 -4.29 26.44
CA VAL A 356 11.61 -3.96 27.49
C VAL A 356 12.13 -2.85 28.40
N ALA A 357 13.42 -2.88 28.78
CA ALA A 357 14.02 -1.80 29.56
C ALA A 357 13.99 -0.47 28.81
N LYS A 358 14.37 -0.47 27.51
CA LYS A 358 14.29 0.72 26.65
C LYS A 358 12.86 1.25 26.54
N ARG A 359 11.86 0.37 26.33
CA ARG A 359 10.45 0.77 26.24
C ARG A 359 9.94 1.35 27.56
N THR A 360 10.33 0.76 28.69
CA THR A 360 9.90 1.24 30.02
C THR A 360 10.42 2.65 30.29
N ALA A 361 11.70 2.92 30.00
CA ALA A 361 12.31 4.24 30.17
C ALA A 361 11.66 5.32 29.28
N ASP A 362 11.32 4.98 28.03
CA ASP A 362 10.62 5.88 27.11
C ASP A 362 9.20 6.24 27.61
N ARG A 363 8.48 5.27 28.19
CA ARG A 363 7.11 5.47 28.70
C ARG A 363 7.02 6.27 29.99
N GLU A 364 8.07 6.35 30.80
CA GLU A 364 8.06 7.22 32.00
C GLU A 364 7.80 8.69 31.65
N HIS A 365 8.12 9.09 30.42
CA HIS A 365 7.94 10.43 29.89
C HIS A 365 6.60 10.62 29.14
N ALA A 366 5.80 9.56 28.98
CA ALA A 366 4.58 9.58 28.19
C ALA A 366 3.34 9.99 29.02
N PRO A 367 2.36 10.71 28.43
CA PRO A 367 1.09 11.02 29.10
C PRO A 367 0.33 9.72 29.43
N ARG A 368 -0.10 9.57 30.68
CA ARG A 368 -0.91 8.41 31.09
C ARG A 368 -2.28 8.45 30.40
N PRO A 369 -2.79 7.31 29.90
CA PRO A 369 -4.11 7.26 29.28
C PRO A 369 -5.19 7.65 30.31
N THR A 370 -6.12 8.51 29.90
CA THR A 370 -7.34 8.79 30.65
C THR A 370 -8.23 7.55 30.65
N GLU A 371 -8.64 7.08 31.82
CA GLU A 371 -9.53 5.92 31.97
C GLU A 371 -10.83 6.12 31.17
N SER A 372 -10.94 5.45 30.02
CA SER A 372 -12.17 5.39 29.23
C SER A 372 -12.93 4.14 29.62
N ASN A 373 -14.17 4.31 30.10
CA ASN A 373 -15.08 3.22 30.50
C ASN A 373 -15.65 2.39 29.32
N THR A 374 -15.21 2.64 28.08
CA THR A 374 -15.57 1.81 26.94
C THR A 374 -14.62 0.61 26.84
N ILE A 375 -15.18 -0.61 26.86
CA ILE A 375 -14.45 -1.86 26.62
C ILE A 375 -13.90 -1.82 25.18
N GLN A 376 -12.71 -1.24 25.01
CA GLN A 376 -11.90 -1.29 23.81
C GLN A 376 -11.21 -2.67 23.72
N PRO A 377 -10.99 -3.20 22.51
CA PRO A 377 -10.28 -4.46 22.32
C PRO A 377 -8.83 -4.32 22.75
N ASN A 378 -8.57 -4.71 24.00
CA ASN A 378 -7.23 -4.80 24.54
C ASN A 378 -6.52 -6.02 23.90
N PRO A 379 -5.33 -5.87 23.31
CA PRO A 379 -4.54 -6.98 22.77
C PRO A 379 -4.32 -8.13 23.78
N GLY A 380 -4.25 -7.83 25.09
CA GLY A 380 -4.22 -8.86 26.13
C GLY A 380 -5.44 -9.78 26.13
N LEU A 381 -6.62 -9.32 25.71
CA LEU A 381 -7.82 -10.16 25.57
C LEU A 381 -7.72 -11.08 24.35
N ILE A 382 -7.20 -10.59 23.20
CA ILE A 382 -7.04 -11.44 22.01
C ILE A 382 -6.02 -12.54 22.25
N LEU A 383 -4.92 -12.22 22.94
CA LEU A 383 -3.87 -13.18 23.29
C LEU A 383 -4.39 -14.26 24.26
N ARG A 384 -5.33 -13.92 25.16
CA ARG A 384 -6.01 -14.90 26.02
C ARG A 384 -7.05 -15.74 25.27
N ALA A 385 -7.64 -15.21 24.21
CA ALA A 385 -8.62 -15.93 23.41
C ALA A 385 -8.00 -17.08 22.61
N GLU A 386 -6.75 -16.94 22.15
CA GLU A 386 -6.03 -17.96 21.37
C GLU A 386 -5.94 -19.35 22.06
N PRO A 387 -5.46 -19.47 23.32
CA PRO A 387 -5.44 -20.75 24.02
C PRO A 387 -6.87 -21.28 24.29
N THR A 388 -7.85 -20.40 24.53
CA THR A 388 -9.24 -20.81 24.72
C THR A 388 -9.82 -21.45 23.46
N VAL A 389 -9.60 -20.86 22.26
CA VAL A 389 -9.97 -21.48 20.98
C VAL A 389 -9.33 -22.86 20.84
N THR A 390 -8.04 -22.97 21.17
CA THR A 390 -7.30 -24.23 21.10
C THR A 390 -7.85 -25.30 22.05
N ASN A 391 -8.20 -24.92 23.27
CA ASN A 391 -8.76 -25.83 24.27
C ASN A 391 -10.17 -26.29 23.91
N ILE A 392 -10.99 -25.40 23.34
CA ILE A 392 -12.33 -25.76 22.82
C ILE A 392 -12.17 -26.78 21.70
N LEU A 393 -11.30 -26.51 20.72
CA LEU A 393 -11.04 -27.44 19.62
C LEU A 393 -10.57 -28.82 20.09
N LYS A 394 -9.68 -28.87 21.10
CA LYS A 394 -9.20 -30.12 21.72
C LYS A 394 -10.31 -30.85 22.48
N THR A 395 -11.14 -30.13 23.21
CA THR A 395 -12.27 -30.71 23.96
C THR A 395 -13.31 -31.29 23.00
N MET A 396 -13.52 -30.63 21.86
CA MET A 396 -14.37 -31.14 20.79
C MET A 396 -13.76 -32.35 20.06
N ASP A 397 -12.43 -32.48 20.00
CA ASP A 397 -11.78 -33.68 19.44
C ASP A 397 -11.82 -34.89 20.39
N ALA A 398 -11.93 -34.68 21.70
CA ALA A 398 -12.06 -35.75 22.66
C ALA A 398 -13.45 -36.41 22.57
N ASP A 399 -13.48 -37.74 22.50
CA ASP A 399 -14.66 -38.59 22.23
C ASP A 399 -16.00 -38.02 22.75
N HIS A 400 -16.94 -37.81 21.81
CA HIS A 400 -18.30 -37.26 22.04
C HIS A 400 -19.19 -38.13 22.95
N SER A 401 -18.67 -39.23 23.50
CA SER A 401 -19.40 -40.24 24.23
C SER A 401 -19.62 -39.94 25.72
N LYS A 402 -18.95 -38.92 26.30
CA LYS A 402 -18.96 -38.71 27.77
C LYS A 402 -19.53 -37.40 28.33
N SER A 403 -19.69 -36.29 27.57
CA SER A 403 -20.33 -35.08 28.14
C SER A 403 -20.80 -34.02 27.11
N PRO A 404 -22.00 -34.16 26.51
CA PRO A 404 -22.57 -33.14 25.61
C PRO A 404 -23.04 -31.86 26.34
N GLU A 405 -23.31 -31.91 27.65
CA GLU A 405 -23.87 -30.79 28.42
C GLU A 405 -22.85 -29.71 28.77
N GLY A 406 -21.58 -30.09 29.02
CA GLY A 406 -20.51 -29.12 29.28
C GLY A 406 -20.18 -28.27 28.05
N LEU A 407 -20.25 -28.86 26.85
CA LEU A 407 -20.12 -28.17 25.57
C LEU A 407 -21.27 -27.18 25.34
N LEU A 408 -22.48 -27.55 25.76
CA LEU A 408 -23.68 -26.72 25.65
C LEU A 408 -23.59 -25.45 26.52
N GLY A 409 -23.08 -25.58 27.74
CA GLY A 409 -22.83 -24.44 28.63
C GLY A 409 -21.75 -23.51 28.08
N VAL A 410 -20.66 -24.07 27.54
CA VAL A 410 -19.56 -23.28 26.96
C VAL A 410 -20.02 -22.52 25.71
N LEU A 411 -20.69 -23.17 24.76
CA LEU A 411 -21.22 -22.51 23.56
C LEU A 411 -22.33 -21.50 23.91
N GLY A 412 -23.21 -21.83 24.86
CA GLY A 412 -24.25 -20.93 25.38
C GLY A 412 -23.68 -19.63 25.97
N HIS A 413 -22.61 -19.73 26.76
CA HIS A 413 -21.91 -18.58 27.32
C HIS A 413 -21.04 -17.83 26.30
N MET A 414 -20.58 -18.49 25.24
CA MET A 414 -19.77 -17.85 24.20
C MET A 414 -20.58 -16.92 23.31
N LEU A 415 -21.86 -17.23 23.09
CA LEU A 415 -22.78 -16.47 22.23
C LEU A 415 -23.20 -15.12 22.81
N THR A 416 -22.92 -14.87 24.10
CA THR A 416 -23.29 -13.60 24.73
C THR A 416 -22.21 -12.55 24.48
N GLY A 417 -22.38 -11.73 23.44
CA GLY A 417 -21.68 -10.46 23.26
C GLY A 417 -20.25 -10.53 22.68
N LYS A 418 -19.39 -9.58 23.07
CA LYS A 418 -18.04 -9.33 22.51
C LYS A 418 -17.03 -10.49 22.65
N SER A 419 -17.32 -11.49 23.49
CA SER A 419 -16.46 -12.66 23.68
C SER A 419 -16.39 -13.55 22.43
N LEU A 420 -17.50 -13.66 21.69
CA LEU A 420 -17.52 -14.44 20.45
C LEU A 420 -16.60 -13.80 19.40
N ASP A 421 -16.68 -12.49 19.23
CA ASP A 421 -15.87 -11.76 18.25
C ASP A 421 -14.37 -11.88 18.53
N LEU A 422 -13.97 -11.85 19.82
CA LEU A 422 -12.59 -12.09 20.25
C LEU A 422 -12.10 -13.50 19.86
N LEU A 423 -12.92 -14.52 20.12
CA LEU A 423 -12.58 -15.91 19.79
C LEU A 423 -12.52 -16.13 18.27
N LEU A 424 -13.45 -15.56 17.52
CA LEU A 424 -13.46 -15.64 16.06
C LEU A 424 -12.26 -14.92 15.45
N ALA A 425 -11.89 -13.74 15.95
CA ALA A 425 -10.72 -13.01 15.46
C ALA A 425 -9.42 -13.77 15.77
N ALA A 426 -9.28 -14.36 16.96
CA ALA A 426 -8.15 -15.21 17.30
C ALA A 426 -8.11 -16.49 16.44
N ALA A 427 -9.25 -17.14 16.21
CA ALA A 427 -9.35 -18.32 15.36
C ALA A 427 -9.03 -17.99 13.89
N ALA A 428 -9.45 -16.82 13.40
CA ALA A 428 -9.17 -16.35 12.05
C ALA A 428 -7.67 -16.11 11.85
N ALA A 429 -7.04 -15.31 12.72
CA ALA A 429 -5.63 -14.97 12.64
C ALA A 429 -4.69 -16.18 12.75
N THR A 430 -5.11 -17.22 13.48
CA THR A 430 -4.32 -18.45 13.66
C THR A 430 -4.66 -19.58 12.68
N GLY A 431 -5.55 -19.33 11.71
CA GLY A 431 -5.96 -20.33 10.71
C GLY A 431 -6.82 -21.47 11.29
N LYS A 432 -7.35 -21.31 12.51
CA LYS A 432 -8.18 -22.30 13.21
C LYS A 432 -9.69 -22.09 12.99
N LEU A 433 -10.09 -20.98 12.36
CA LEU A 433 -11.50 -20.60 12.16
C LEU A 433 -12.32 -21.69 11.47
N LYS A 434 -11.77 -22.32 10.43
CA LYS A 434 -12.46 -23.40 9.71
C LYS A 434 -12.77 -24.59 10.62
N SER A 435 -11.79 -25.04 11.40
CA SER A 435 -11.97 -26.15 12.36
C SER A 435 -12.95 -25.77 13.48
N PHE A 436 -12.88 -24.53 13.94
CA PHE A 436 -13.74 -24.02 15.00
C PHE A 436 -15.20 -23.98 14.55
N ALA A 437 -15.46 -23.45 13.36
CA ALA A 437 -16.79 -23.35 12.80
C ALA A 437 -17.35 -24.72 12.36
N SER A 438 -16.54 -25.63 11.80
CA SER A 438 -17.00 -26.99 11.44
C SER A 438 -17.44 -27.79 12.66
N LYS A 439 -16.66 -27.71 13.74
CA LYS A 439 -16.95 -28.46 14.96
C LYS A 439 -18.14 -27.88 15.70
N ALA A 440 -18.28 -26.55 15.75
CA ALA A 440 -19.47 -25.90 16.33
C ALA A 440 -20.77 -26.40 15.67
N ALA A 441 -20.71 -26.65 14.37
CA ALA A 441 -21.86 -27.11 13.59
C ALA A 441 -22.17 -28.61 13.69
N SER A 442 -21.22 -29.45 14.12
CA SER A 442 -21.43 -30.89 14.31
C SER A 442 -22.21 -31.24 15.58
N THR A 443 -22.52 -30.25 16.42
CA THR A 443 -23.27 -30.44 17.68
C THR A 443 -24.77 -30.63 17.35
N ARG A 444 -25.39 -31.72 17.85
CA ARG A 444 -26.73 -32.23 17.45
C ARG A 444 -27.85 -31.16 17.34
N ALA A 445 -28.94 -31.54 16.65
CA ALA A 445 -30.16 -30.77 16.36
C ALA A 445 -30.69 -29.77 17.43
N LEU A 446 -30.47 -30.01 18.73
CA LEU A 446 -30.82 -29.08 19.82
C LEU A 446 -30.05 -27.74 19.79
N LEU A 447 -28.91 -27.69 19.12
CA LEU A 447 -28.07 -26.48 18.98
C LEU A 447 -28.07 -25.93 17.55
N PHE A 448 -28.89 -26.50 16.65
CA PHE A 448 -28.90 -26.13 15.24
C PHE A 448 -29.09 -24.62 15.04
N ASP A 449 -30.06 -24.01 15.73
CA ASP A 449 -30.34 -22.57 15.62
C ASP A 449 -29.14 -21.71 16.04
N ILE A 450 -28.49 -22.11 17.13
CA ILE A 450 -27.31 -21.44 17.68
C ILE A 450 -26.10 -21.56 16.75
N SER A 451 -25.78 -22.77 16.31
CA SER A 451 -24.65 -23.03 15.42
C SER A 451 -24.86 -22.39 14.05
N PHE A 452 -26.10 -22.37 13.56
CA PHE A 452 -26.49 -21.68 12.34
C PHE A 452 -26.27 -20.16 12.44
N LEU A 453 -26.74 -19.52 13.52
CA LEU A 453 -26.53 -18.10 13.75
C LEU A 453 -25.03 -17.74 13.89
N MET A 454 -24.23 -18.58 14.55
CA MET A 454 -22.77 -18.40 14.60
C MET A 454 -22.14 -18.46 13.21
N LEU A 455 -22.56 -19.40 12.37
CA LEU A 455 -22.04 -19.54 11.01
C LEU A 455 -22.44 -18.35 10.13
N CYS A 456 -23.68 -17.85 10.25
CA CYS A 456 -24.11 -16.62 9.60
C CYS A 456 -23.25 -15.43 10.03
N HIS A 457 -22.98 -15.30 11.32
CA HIS A 457 -22.14 -14.23 11.87
C HIS A 457 -20.69 -14.31 11.36
N VAL A 458 -20.11 -15.51 11.29
CA VAL A 458 -18.78 -15.74 10.71
C VAL A 458 -18.74 -15.34 9.24
N ALA A 459 -19.74 -15.75 8.45
CA ALA A 459 -19.81 -15.43 7.02
C ALA A 459 -19.99 -13.92 6.78
N GLN A 460 -20.81 -13.24 7.60
CA GLN A 460 -20.99 -11.79 7.54
C GLN A 460 -19.70 -11.03 7.91
N THR A 461 -18.96 -11.52 8.91
CA THR A 461 -17.79 -10.81 9.45
C THR A 461 -16.51 -11.03 8.63
N TYR A 462 -16.30 -12.24 8.11
CA TYR A 462 -15.06 -12.65 7.43
C TYR A 462 -15.23 -12.95 5.94
N GLY A 463 -16.45 -12.85 5.41
CA GLY A 463 -16.74 -13.02 3.99
C GLY A 463 -16.88 -14.48 3.54
N SER A 464 -17.08 -14.63 2.23
CA SER A 464 -17.47 -15.89 1.60
C SER A 464 -16.31 -16.88 1.39
N GLU A 465 -15.06 -16.58 1.73
CA GLU A 465 -14.00 -17.61 1.62
C GLU A 465 -14.16 -18.76 2.64
N VAL A 466 -15.13 -18.63 3.56
CA VAL A 466 -15.64 -19.70 4.44
C VAL A 466 -16.70 -20.59 3.73
N ASP A 467 -17.05 -20.32 2.46
CA ASP A 467 -18.14 -20.96 1.68
C ASP A 467 -18.07 -22.50 1.63
N LEU A 468 -16.86 -23.07 1.62
CA LEU A 468 -16.69 -24.53 1.63
C LEU A 468 -17.14 -25.20 2.94
N LEU A 469 -17.24 -24.43 4.02
CA LEU A 469 -17.73 -24.92 5.31
C LEU A 469 -19.24 -25.17 5.28
N PHE A 470 -19.99 -24.32 4.56
CA PHE A 470 -21.44 -24.40 4.43
C PHE A 470 -21.91 -25.67 3.70
N MET A 471 -21.14 -26.10 2.71
CA MET A 471 -21.43 -27.31 1.95
C MET A 471 -21.20 -28.60 2.77
N VAL A 472 -20.13 -28.65 3.57
CA VAL A 472 -19.75 -29.87 4.29
C VAL A 472 -20.67 -30.14 5.48
N ILE A 473 -21.05 -29.11 6.23
CA ILE A 473 -21.87 -29.26 7.45
C ILE A 473 -23.27 -29.81 7.14
N ASN A 474 -23.89 -29.37 6.04
CA ASN A 474 -25.25 -29.81 5.71
C ASN A 474 -25.32 -31.21 5.10
N PHE A 475 -24.26 -31.70 4.45
CA PHE A 475 -24.28 -33.04 3.85
C PHE A 475 -24.03 -34.17 4.87
N SER A 476 -23.34 -33.90 5.98
CA SER A 476 -23.06 -34.93 7.00
C SER A 476 -24.21 -35.10 8.01
N SER A 477 -25.05 -34.09 8.21
CA SER A 477 -26.18 -34.14 9.15
C SER A 477 -27.51 -34.57 8.53
N LEU A 478 -27.65 -34.51 7.19
CA LEU A 478 -28.82 -35.00 6.46
C LEU A 478 -28.51 -36.42 5.96
N GLY A 479 -28.92 -37.43 6.72
CA GLY A 479 -28.75 -38.83 6.36
C GLY A 479 -29.23 -39.15 4.94
N GLU A 480 -28.46 -40.02 4.28
CA GLU A 480 -28.75 -40.79 3.06
C GLU A 480 -29.89 -40.27 2.16
N GLY A 481 -29.55 -39.39 1.19
CA GLY A 481 -30.49 -39.03 0.12
C GLY A 481 -30.26 -37.72 -0.64
N GLY A 482 -29.06 -37.13 -0.61
CA GLY A 482 -28.79 -35.82 -1.22
C GLY A 482 -28.21 -35.89 -2.64
N VAL A 483 -28.99 -35.43 -3.64
CA VAL A 483 -28.55 -35.22 -5.03
C VAL A 483 -27.38 -34.23 -5.10
N LEU A 484 -26.29 -34.62 -5.79
CA LEU A 484 -25.18 -33.75 -6.18
C LEU A 484 -25.67 -32.58 -7.04
N LEU A 485 -25.70 -31.36 -6.51
CA LEU A 485 -25.73 -30.15 -7.34
C LEU A 485 -24.29 -29.71 -7.58
N SER A 486 -23.88 -29.70 -8.86
CA SER A 486 -22.51 -29.39 -9.25
C SER A 486 -22.17 -27.92 -9.01
N THR A 487 -20.91 -27.70 -8.65
CA THR A 487 -20.22 -26.45 -8.34
C THR A 487 -20.41 -25.31 -9.37
N ASN A 488 -20.88 -25.62 -10.59
CA ASN A 488 -21.02 -24.64 -11.66
C ASN A 488 -22.29 -23.77 -11.59
N GLN A 489 -23.30 -24.11 -10.76
CA GLN A 489 -24.52 -23.27 -10.64
C GLN A 489 -24.42 -22.16 -9.59
N LEU A 490 -23.39 -22.14 -8.74
CA LEU A 490 -23.23 -21.19 -7.63
C LEU A 490 -22.18 -20.09 -7.87
N LEU A 491 -21.37 -20.21 -8.92
CA LEU A 491 -20.30 -19.27 -9.28
C LEU A 491 -20.78 -17.89 -9.80
N GLY A 492 -22.08 -17.61 -9.76
CA GLY A 492 -22.66 -16.33 -10.17
C GLY A 492 -22.64 -15.22 -9.11
N VAL A 493 -22.30 -15.53 -7.84
CA VAL A 493 -22.32 -14.54 -6.76
C VAL A 493 -21.03 -13.71 -6.80
N ARG A 494 -21.12 -12.50 -7.37
CA ARG A 494 -20.03 -11.52 -7.38
C ARG A 494 -19.63 -11.15 -5.95
N LYS A 495 -18.31 -11.02 -5.71
CA LYS A 495 -17.71 -10.42 -4.51
C LYS A 495 -18.32 -9.03 -4.27
N GLY A 496 -19.13 -8.90 -3.24
CA GLY A 496 -19.86 -7.69 -2.83
C GLY A 496 -20.55 -7.93 -1.49
N PRO A 497 -21.14 -6.89 -0.84
CA PRO A 497 -21.84 -7.06 0.42
C PRO A 497 -22.94 -8.11 0.24
N VAL A 498 -23.03 -9.03 1.20
CA VAL A 498 -23.89 -10.23 1.18
C VAL A 498 -25.23 -9.90 0.51
N SER A 499 -25.42 -10.36 -0.73
CA SER A 499 -26.63 -10.03 -1.48
C SER A 499 -27.85 -10.65 -0.78
N SER A 500 -29.02 -10.04 -0.93
CA SER A 500 -30.28 -10.58 -0.44
C SER A 500 -30.51 -12.03 -0.86
N GLU A 501 -29.95 -12.46 -2.01
CA GLU A 501 -30.05 -13.84 -2.50
C GLU A 501 -29.28 -14.84 -1.61
N PHE A 502 -28.16 -14.44 -1.02
CA PHE A 502 -27.41 -15.25 -0.05
C PHE A 502 -28.22 -15.46 1.23
N PHE A 503 -28.90 -14.41 1.72
CA PHE A 503 -29.77 -14.49 2.89
C PHE A 503 -31.01 -15.37 2.63
N PHE A 504 -31.62 -15.28 1.44
CA PHE A 504 -32.72 -16.15 1.03
C PHE A 504 -32.33 -17.63 0.89
N PHE A 505 -31.10 -17.92 0.48
CA PHE A 505 -30.56 -19.28 0.43
C PHE A 505 -30.50 -19.92 1.83
N PHE A 506 -30.02 -19.14 2.81
CA PHE A 506 -29.93 -19.55 4.21
C PHE A 506 -31.30 -19.77 4.86
N ILE A 507 -32.27 -18.88 4.63
CA ILE A 507 -33.65 -19.05 5.11
C ILE A 507 -34.27 -20.32 4.50
N LYS A 508 -34.03 -20.60 3.20
CA LYS A 508 -34.50 -21.83 2.56
C LYS A 508 -33.89 -23.09 3.17
N MET A 509 -32.61 -23.06 3.55
CA MET A 509 -31.97 -24.20 4.23
C MET A 509 -32.49 -24.39 5.67
N TYR A 510 -32.65 -23.30 6.43
CA TYR A 510 -33.19 -23.31 7.79
C TYR A 510 -34.63 -23.84 7.85
N LEU A 511 -35.50 -23.44 6.92
CA LEU A 511 -36.86 -23.96 6.84
C LEU A 511 -36.90 -25.44 6.45
N ARG A 512 -35.93 -25.92 5.66
CA ARG A 512 -35.86 -27.31 5.18
C ARG A 512 -35.39 -28.29 6.26
N SER A 513 -34.64 -27.84 7.28
CA SER A 513 -34.27 -28.68 8.43
C SER A 513 -35.39 -28.81 9.47
N HIS A 514 -36.35 -27.86 9.48
CA HIS A 514 -37.44 -27.82 10.47
C HIS A 514 -38.82 -28.21 9.90
N THR A 515 -38.93 -28.55 8.62
CA THR A 515 -40.19 -28.99 8.00
C THR A 515 -40.06 -30.38 7.34
N THR A 516 -40.95 -31.30 7.69
CA THR A 516 -40.98 -32.69 7.18
C THR A 516 -41.69 -32.82 5.82
N SER A 517 -42.31 -31.75 5.29
CA SER A 517 -43.08 -31.79 4.05
C SER A 517 -42.45 -30.94 2.95
N TYR A 518 -41.95 -31.63 1.92
CA TYR A 518 -41.34 -31.05 0.72
C TYR A 518 -42.30 -30.18 -0.12
N SER A 519 -43.62 -30.35 0.06
CA SER A 519 -44.65 -29.73 -0.79
C SER A 519 -44.97 -28.28 -0.42
N GLU A 520 -44.63 -27.83 0.78
CA GLU A 520 -44.91 -26.45 1.20
C GLU A 520 -43.79 -25.47 0.81
N ILE A 521 -42.53 -25.91 0.77
CA ILE A 521 -41.37 -25.04 0.51
C ILE A 521 -41.33 -24.53 -0.95
N SER A 522 -41.90 -25.30 -1.90
CA SER A 522 -41.89 -24.95 -3.33
C SER A 522 -42.91 -23.88 -3.73
N SER A 523 -43.93 -23.60 -2.89
CA SER A 523 -44.99 -22.63 -3.23
C SER A 523 -44.72 -21.20 -2.72
N TRP A 524 -43.62 -20.98 -2.00
CA TRP A 524 -43.34 -19.70 -1.35
C TRP A 524 -42.54 -18.79 -2.31
N SER A 525 -43.23 -17.81 -2.92
CA SER A 525 -42.64 -16.89 -3.89
C SER A 525 -41.78 -15.79 -3.23
N LYS A 526 -40.80 -15.29 -3.99
CA LYS A 526 -39.76 -14.30 -3.62
C LYS A 526 -40.27 -13.04 -2.88
N HIS A 527 -41.55 -12.68 -3.00
CA HIS A 527 -42.09 -11.43 -2.44
C HIS A 527 -42.77 -11.54 -1.07
N ARG A 528 -43.11 -12.75 -0.58
CA ARG A 528 -43.92 -12.88 0.65
C ARG A 528 -43.15 -12.81 1.97
N PHE A 529 -41.82 -12.99 1.94
CA PHE A 529 -41.00 -13.02 3.15
C PHE A 529 -40.57 -11.63 3.66
N ALA A 530 -40.59 -10.61 2.79
CA ALA A 530 -40.15 -9.26 3.14
C ALA A 530 -41.10 -8.53 4.11
N LEU A 531 -42.29 -9.06 4.37
CA LEU A 531 -43.37 -8.35 5.09
C LEU A 531 -43.76 -8.98 6.44
N LYS A 532 -43.02 -9.99 6.92
CA LYS A 532 -43.33 -10.66 8.20
C LYS A 532 -42.18 -10.78 9.19
N TRP A 533 -40.99 -10.28 8.83
CA TRP A 533 -39.75 -10.35 9.63
C TRP A 533 -38.93 -9.04 9.60
N LEU A 534 -39.53 -7.95 9.14
CA LEU A 534 -39.27 -6.59 9.62
C LEU A 534 -40.33 -6.30 10.70
#